data_AF-A0A9X3AS86-F1
#
_entry.id   AF-A0A9X3AS86-F1
#
_cell.length_a   1.000
_cell.length_b   1.000
_cell.length_c   1.000
_cell.angle_alpha   90.00
_cell.angle_beta   90.00
_cell.angle_gamma   90.00
#
_symmetry.space_group_name_H-M   'P 1'
#
loop_
_entity.id
_entity.type
_entity.pdbx_description
1 polymer ?
#
loop_
_entity_poly.entity_id
_entity_poly.type
_entity_poly.pdbx_seq_one_letter_code
_entity_poly.pdbx_strand_id
1 'polypeptide(L)'
;MTTTPIQRASLCAAIASINLPHISFWCEQQDCDPEPYRKLLSKVLSYLRGELKSEANLLRFHEAFSEWRLAQNEEDSLSYRILEASCAALYSATETLFDAECDDLDLLRQSLNSIYDEMDELGAETADLREYWRSLQSEWQGLVTDSSRIPLPKAFFLWLKEADVSLFGLAD
;
A
#
# COMPACT_ATOMS: atom_id res chain seq x y z
N MET A 1 5.56 19.40 7.64
CA MET A 1 6.66 18.55 8.15
C MET A 1 7.00 17.58 7.05
N THR A 2 8.27 17.45 6.68
CA THR A 2 8.72 16.51 5.65
C THR A 2 8.73 15.11 6.26
N THR A 3 8.02 14.16 5.67
CA THR A 3 8.01 12.76 6.12
C THR A 3 9.37 12.12 5.90
N THR A 4 9.88 11.37 6.88
CA THR A 4 11.12 10.60 6.73
C THR A 4 10.93 9.42 5.76
N PRO A 5 12.01 8.89 5.14
CA PRO A 5 11.92 7.71 4.28
C PRO A 5 11.25 6.51 4.97
N ILE A 6 11.52 6.29 6.25
CA ILE A 6 10.91 5.20 7.03
C ILE A 6 9.41 5.44 7.21
N GLN A 7 9.00 6.68 7.48
CA GLN A 7 7.58 7.02 7.53
C GLN A 7 6.91 6.76 6.18
N ARG A 8 7.47 7.29 5.09
CA ARG A 8 6.93 7.09 3.74
C ARG A 8 6.82 5.61 3.39
N ALA A 9 7.89 4.84 3.54
CA ALA A 9 7.88 3.40 3.28
C ALA A 9 6.83 2.66 4.13
N SER A 10 6.69 3.01 5.41
CA SER A 10 5.70 2.37 6.29
C SER A 10 4.25 2.71 5.92
N LEU A 11 3.96 3.95 5.53
CA LEU A 11 2.62 4.36 5.14
C LEU A 11 2.24 3.75 3.78
N CYS A 12 3.16 3.76 2.82
CA CYS A 12 2.97 3.11 1.53
C CYS A 12 2.76 1.59 1.68
N ALA A 13 3.55 0.93 2.55
CA ALA A 13 3.33 -0.48 2.88
C ALA A 13 1.98 -0.73 3.56
N ALA A 14 1.51 0.21 4.38
CA ALA A 14 0.19 0.12 5.00
C ALA A 14 -0.94 0.21 3.98
N ILE A 15 -0.89 1.19 3.07
CA ILE A 15 -1.87 1.35 1.99
C ILE A 15 -1.93 0.08 1.13
N ALA A 16 -0.76 -0.45 0.74
CA ALA A 16 -0.66 -1.71 0.01
C ALA A 16 -1.27 -2.90 0.77
N SER A 17 -0.98 -3.00 2.07
CA SER A 17 -1.50 -4.10 2.91
C SER A 17 -3.01 -4.03 3.09
N ILE A 18 -3.55 -2.85 3.38
CA ILE A 18 -4.98 -2.64 3.67
C ILE A 18 -5.84 -2.89 2.43
N ASN A 19 -5.32 -2.58 1.24
CA ASN A 19 -6.03 -2.78 -0.02
C ASN A 19 -5.80 -4.15 -0.67
N LEU A 20 -5.16 -5.09 0.03
CA LEU A 20 -4.98 -6.46 -0.46
C LEU A 20 -6.27 -7.18 -0.91
N PRO A 21 -7.46 -6.95 -0.30
CA PRO A 21 -8.71 -7.51 -0.81
C PRO A 21 -8.98 -7.14 -2.27
N HIS A 22 -8.66 -5.90 -2.68
CA HIS A 22 -8.88 -5.44 -4.06
C HIS A 22 -7.91 -6.07 -5.06
N ILE A 23 -6.68 -6.38 -4.64
CA ILE A 23 -5.73 -7.12 -5.47
C ILE A 23 -6.29 -8.52 -5.73
N SER A 24 -6.78 -9.19 -4.67
CA SER A 24 -7.37 -10.52 -4.79
C SER A 24 -8.60 -10.49 -5.70
N PHE A 25 -9.49 -9.51 -5.51
CA PHE A 25 -10.66 -9.31 -6.36
C PHE A 25 -10.31 -9.09 -7.83
N TRP A 26 -9.35 -8.21 -8.13
CA TRP A 26 -8.88 -7.95 -9.50
C TRP A 26 -8.34 -9.23 -10.15
N CYS A 27 -7.45 -9.93 -9.45
CA CYS A 27 -6.84 -11.15 -9.93
C CYS A 27 -7.87 -12.26 -10.22
N GLU A 28 -8.91 -12.38 -9.39
CA GLU A 28 -10.02 -13.31 -9.62
C GLU A 28 -10.82 -12.95 -10.88
N GLN A 29 -11.08 -11.67 -11.14
CA GLN A 29 -11.79 -11.23 -12.34
C GLN A 29 -10.97 -11.42 -13.63
N GLN A 30 -9.66 -11.24 -13.54
CA GLN A 30 -8.74 -11.28 -14.69
C GLN A 30 -8.06 -12.64 -14.90
N ASP A 31 -8.41 -13.65 -14.08
CA ASP A 31 -7.78 -14.98 -14.08
C ASP A 31 -6.24 -14.91 -14.02
N CYS A 32 -5.72 -14.06 -13.13
CA CYS A 32 -4.28 -13.87 -12.94
C CYS A 32 -3.84 -14.16 -11.48
N ASP A 33 -2.55 -14.45 -11.28
CA ASP A 33 -2.04 -14.84 -9.96
C ASP A 33 -1.64 -13.61 -9.12
N PRO A 34 -2.19 -13.39 -7.91
CA PRO A 34 -1.80 -12.28 -7.02
C PRO A 34 -0.46 -12.54 -6.28
N GLU A 35 0.18 -13.69 -6.47
CA GLU A 35 1.37 -14.08 -5.72
C GLU A 35 2.55 -13.08 -5.80
N PRO A 36 2.89 -12.45 -6.96
CA PRO A 36 3.98 -11.47 -7.01
C PRO A 36 3.75 -10.28 -6.07
N TYR A 37 2.52 -9.76 -6.03
CA TYR A 37 2.11 -8.71 -5.09
C TYR A 37 2.25 -9.17 -3.64
N ARG A 38 1.63 -10.32 -3.30
CA ARG A 38 1.63 -10.88 -1.95
C ARG A 38 3.05 -11.16 -1.44
N LYS A 39 3.93 -11.68 -2.31
CA LYS A 39 5.33 -11.96 -1.96
C LYS A 39 6.11 -10.69 -1.69
N LEU A 40 6.04 -9.70 -2.56
CA LEU A 40 6.74 -8.46 -2.32
C LEU A 40 6.24 -7.79 -1.04
N LEU A 41 4.92 -7.66 -0.85
CA LEU A 41 4.33 -7.10 0.37
C LEU A 41 4.83 -7.83 1.63
N SER A 42 4.82 -9.17 1.63
CA SER A 42 5.35 -9.97 2.73
C SER A 42 6.82 -9.66 3.02
N LYS A 43 7.63 -9.48 1.97
CA LYS A 43 9.07 -9.19 2.10
C LYS A 43 9.33 -7.77 2.58
N VAL A 44 8.58 -6.78 2.10
CA VAL A 44 8.62 -5.40 2.61
C VAL A 44 8.28 -5.39 4.10
N LEU A 45 7.19 -6.04 4.51
CA LEU A 45 6.80 -6.11 5.93
C LEU A 45 7.84 -6.83 6.80
N SER A 46 8.44 -7.93 6.31
CA SER A 46 9.55 -8.60 7.00
C SER A 46 10.81 -7.73 7.08
N TYR A 47 11.09 -6.91 6.06
CA TYR A 47 12.21 -5.97 6.09
C TYR A 47 11.96 -4.86 7.12
N LEU A 48 10.77 -4.25 7.11
CA LEU A 48 10.36 -3.26 8.12
C LEU A 48 10.38 -3.83 9.55
N ARG A 49 10.17 -5.14 9.72
CA ARG A 49 10.27 -5.84 11.01
C ARG A 49 11.70 -6.21 11.40
N GLY A 50 12.68 -6.00 10.52
CA GLY A 50 14.07 -6.40 10.71
C GLY A 50 14.33 -7.91 10.62
N GLU A 51 13.35 -8.69 10.14
CA GLU A 51 13.45 -10.14 9.95
C GLU A 51 14.14 -10.50 8.63
N LEU A 52 13.99 -9.65 7.60
CA LEU A 52 14.71 -9.73 6.35
C LEU A 52 15.82 -8.69 6.33
N LYS A 53 17.07 -9.12 6.12
CA LYS A 53 18.23 -8.23 6.02
C LYS A 53 18.82 -8.14 4.61
N SER A 54 18.42 -9.04 3.71
CA SER A 54 18.96 -9.10 2.36
C SER A 54 18.19 -8.17 1.43
N GLU A 55 18.80 -7.04 1.11
CA GLU A 55 18.32 -6.10 0.09
C GLU A 55 18.20 -6.76 -1.29
N ALA A 56 19.22 -7.47 -1.74
CA ALA A 56 19.20 -8.19 -3.02
C ALA A 56 18.01 -9.16 -3.12
N ASN A 57 17.62 -9.81 -2.01
CA ASN A 57 16.44 -10.65 -2.00
C ASN A 57 15.14 -9.85 -2.13
N LEU A 58 15.04 -8.67 -1.47
CA LEU A 58 13.88 -7.78 -1.61
C LEU A 58 13.76 -7.28 -3.05
N LEU A 59 14.87 -6.81 -3.65
CA LEU A 59 14.90 -6.31 -5.03
C LEU A 59 14.52 -7.38 -6.05
N ARG A 60 14.89 -8.66 -5.84
CA ARG A 60 14.43 -9.75 -6.71
C ARG A 60 12.91 -9.93 -6.71
N PHE A 61 12.27 -9.79 -5.54
CA PHE A 61 10.79 -9.81 -5.48
C PHE A 61 10.19 -8.51 -6.02
N HIS A 62 10.91 -7.39 -5.94
CA HIS A 62 10.48 -6.13 -6.52
C HIS A 62 10.43 -6.19 -8.05
N GLU A 63 11.44 -6.80 -8.67
CA GLU A 63 11.50 -7.03 -10.12
C GLU A 63 10.34 -7.92 -10.59
N ALA A 64 10.13 -9.06 -9.95
CA ALA A 64 9.02 -9.97 -10.27
C ALA A 64 7.63 -9.31 -10.11
N PHE A 65 7.46 -8.49 -9.08
CA PHE A 65 6.25 -7.68 -8.91
C PHE A 65 6.10 -6.63 -10.02
N SER A 66 7.18 -5.96 -10.41
CA SER A 66 7.14 -4.94 -11.46
C SER A 66 6.77 -5.53 -12.82
N GLU A 67 7.34 -6.69 -13.17
CA GLU A 67 6.94 -7.45 -14.36
C GLU A 67 5.46 -7.83 -14.32
N TRP A 68 4.98 -8.34 -13.17
CA TRP A 68 3.58 -8.68 -12.98
C TRP A 68 2.66 -7.46 -13.11
N ARG A 69 3.02 -6.31 -12.53
CA ARG A 69 2.26 -5.06 -12.63
C ARG A 69 2.14 -4.61 -14.08
N LEU A 70 3.24 -4.64 -14.85
CA LEU A 70 3.26 -4.25 -16.26
C LEU A 70 2.44 -5.19 -17.16
N ALA A 71 2.22 -6.44 -16.72
CA ALA A 71 1.40 -7.41 -17.44
C ALA A 71 -0.11 -7.26 -17.17
N GLN A 72 -0.53 -6.37 -16.27
CA GLN A 72 -1.95 -6.15 -15.99
C GLN A 72 -2.62 -5.43 -17.15
N ASN A 73 -3.84 -5.87 -17.50
CA ASN A 73 -4.63 -5.22 -18.53
C ASN A 73 -5.13 -3.86 -18.03
N GLU A 74 -4.72 -2.79 -18.70
CA GLU A 74 -5.26 -1.47 -18.43
C GLU A 74 -6.74 -1.42 -18.83
N GLU A 75 -7.58 -1.00 -17.89
CA GLU A 75 -9.01 -0.84 -18.08
C GLU A 75 -9.46 0.51 -17.52
N ASP A 76 -10.42 1.16 -18.19
CA ASP A 76 -11.09 2.32 -17.62
C ASP A 76 -12.17 1.85 -16.64
N SER A 77 -11.71 1.39 -15.47
CA SER A 77 -12.56 0.91 -14.40
C SER A 77 -12.04 1.36 -13.04
N LEU A 78 -12.97 1.55 -12.11
CA LEU A 78 -12.67 1.83 -10.70
C LEU A 78 -11.74 0.75 -10.11
N SER A 79 -12.00 -0.52 -10.43
CA SER A 79 -11.18 -1.66 -9.98
C SER A 79 -9.73 -1.55 -10.44
N TYR A 80 -9.50 -1.15 -11.69
CA TYR A 80 -8.14 -0.95 -12.22
C TYR A 80 -7.44 0.24 -11.55
N ARG A 81 -8.15 1.34 -11.30
CA ARG A 81 -7.58 2.50 -10.58
C ARG A 81 -7.20 2.15 -9.14
N ILE A 82 -8.00 1.33 -8.46
CA ILE A 82 -7.67 0.82 -7.12
C ILE A 82 -6.46 -0.13 -7.17
N LEU A 83 -6.39 -1.02 -8.16
CA LEU A 83 -5.22 -1.88 -8.40
C LEU A 83 -3.97 -1.01 -8.57
N GLU A 84 -3.99 -0.05 -9.48
CA GLU A 84 -2.84 0.80 -9.77
C GLU A 84 -2.38 1.61 -8.56
N ALA A 85 -3.30 2.20 -7.79
CA ALA A 85 -2.96 2.89 -6.55
C ALA A 85 -2.31 1.96 -5.52
N SER A 86 -2.81 0.73 -5.40
CA SER A 86 -2.29 -0.29 -4.48
C SER A 86 -0.93 -0.83 -4.93
N CYS A 87 -0.70 -0.94 -6.23
CA CYS A 87 0.59 -1.28 -6.84
C CYS A 87 1.60 -0.14 -6.69
N ALA A 88 1.20 1.11 -6.94
CA ALA A 88 2.04 2.28 -6.73
C ALA A 88 2.47 2.39 -5.27
N ALA A 89 1.55 2.16 -4.32
CA ALA A 89 1.88 2.13 -2.90
C ALA A 89 2.97 1.08 -2.59
N LEU A 90 2.82 -0.16 -3.09
CA LEU A 90 3.80 -1.21 -2.81
C LEU A 90 5.17 -0.95 -3.48
N TYR A 91 5.14 -0.40 -4.70
CA TYR A 91 6.33 0.04 -5.43
C TYR A 91 7.09 1.11 -4.64
N SER A 92 6.42 2.22 -4.31
CA SER A 92 7.03 3.33 -3.57
C SER A 92 7.46 2.91 -2.16
N ALA A 93 6.75 1.97 -1.52
CA ALA A 93 7.19 1.40 -0.24
C ALA A 93 8.55 0.70 -0.35
N THR A 94 8.82 0.07 -1.48
CA THR A 94 10.07 -0.66 -1.74
C THR A 94 11.18 0.31 -2.17
N GLU A 95 10.93 1.18 -3.14
CA GLU A 95 11.92 2.15 -3.63
C GLU A 95 12.38 3.09 -2.51
N THR A 96 11.46 3.60 -1.70
CA THR A 96 11.80 4.53 -0.60
C THR A 96 12.72 3.91 0.46
N LEU A 97 12.76 2.57 0.58
CA LEU A 97 13.68 1.89 1.51
C LEU A 97 15.14 1.98 1.06
N PHE A 98 15.39 2.14 -0.24
CA PHE A 98 16.73 2.12 -0.84
C PHE A 98 17.11 3.46 -1.48
N ASP A 99 16.13 4.30 -1.81
CA ASP A 99 16.30 5.65 -2.28
C ASP A 99 15.52 6.63 -1.38
N ALA A 100 16.25 7.41 -0.58
CA ALA A 100 15.67 8.39 0.32
C ALA A 100 15.10 9.63 -0.40
N GLU A 101 15.41 9.82 -1.69
CA GLU A 101 14.87 10.90 -2.52
C GLU A 101 13.51 10.53 -3.13
N CYS A 102 13.18 9.22 -3.19
CA CYS A 102 11.86 8.76 -3.59
C CYS A 102 10.79 9.24 -2.58
N ASP A 103 9.86 10.07 -3.06
CA ASP A 103 8.76 10.65 -2.30
C ASP A 103 7.51 10.80 -3.18
N ASP A 104 6.81 9.69 -3.42
CA ASP A 104 5.57 9.66 -4.20
C ASP A 104 4.31 9.86 -3.34
N LEU A 105 4.47 10.20 -2.06
CA LEU A 105 3.36 10.11 -1.11
C LEU A 105 2.22 11.08 -1.44
N ASP A 106 2.56 12.29 -1.91
CA ASP A 106 1.56 13.28 -2.30
C ASP A 106 0.80 12.85 -3.58
N LEU A 107 1.49 12.23 -4.54
CA LEU A 107 0.85 11.65 -5.73
C LEU A 107 -0.09 10.51 -5.34
N LEU A 108 0.38 9.60 -4.48
CA LEU A 108 -0.44 8.49 -4.00
C LEU A 108 -1.68 9.00 -3.26
N ARG A 109 -1.57 10.01 -2.41
CA ARG A 109 -2.72 10.64 -1.73
C ARG A 109 -3.71 11.25 -2.71
N GLN A 110 -3.22 11.88 -3.78
CA GLN A 110 -4.09 12.40 -4.83
C GLN A 110 -4.82 11.25 -5.53
N SER A 111 -4.14 10.15 -5.88
CA SER A 111 -4.76 8.96 -6.47
C SER A 111 -5.86 8.37 -5.58
N LEU A 112 -5.61 8.22 -4.26
CA LEU A 112 -6.63 7.74 -3.33
C LEU A 112 -7.85 8.67 -3.27
N ASN A 113 -7.64 9.99 -3.26
CA ASN A 113 -8.73 10.96 -3.27
C ASN A 113 -9.54 10.91 -4.57
N SER A 114 -8.89 10.80 -5.72
CA SER A 114 -9.57 10.67 -7.01
C SER A 114 -10.42 9.40 -7.09
N ILE A 115 -9.98 8.30 -6.49
CA ILE A 115 -10.78 7.07 -6.39
C ILE A 115 -12.03 7.31 -5.56
N TYR A 116 -11.93 8.00 -4.41
CA TYR A 116 -13.13 8.36 -3.66
C TYR A 116 -14.06 9.29 -4.44
N ASP A 117 -13.51 10.26 -5.17
CA ASP A 117 -14.32 11.17 -5.99
C ASP A 117 -15.09 10.39 -7.08
N GLU A 118 -14.44 9.42 -7.73
CA GLU A 118 -15.09 8.52 -8.69
C GLU A 118 -16.14 7.61 -8.04
N MET A 119 -15.88 7.10 -6.84
CA MET A 119 -16.87 6.34 -6.08
C MET A 119 -18.12 7.20 -5.76
N ASP A 120 -17.93 8.46 -5.37
CA ASP A 120 -19.04 9.41 -5.14
C ASP A 120 -19.82 9.65 -6.45
N GLU A 121 -19.13 9.81 -7.58
CA GLU A 121 -19.75 9.95 -8.92
C GLU A 121 -20.57 8.71 -9.33
N LEU A 122 -20.12 7.52 -8.93
CA LEU A 122 -20.83 6.24 -9.12
C LEU A 122 -21.96 6.02 -8.10
N GLY A 123 -22.17 6.95 -7.17
CA GLY A 123 -23.27 6.95 -6.21
C GLY A 123 -22.98 6.24 -4.89
N ALA A 124 -21.71 5.94 -4.58
CA ALA A 124 -21.32 5.45 -3.26
C ALA A 124 -21.26 6.58 -2.23
N GLU A 125 -21.53 6.28 -0.97
CA GLU A 125 -21.35 7.24 0.14
C GLU A 125 -19.93 7.08 0.73
N THR A 126 -18.97 7.91 0.31
CA THR A 126 -17.55 7.74 0.74
C THR A 126 -17.17 8.48 2.02
N ALA A 127 -18.09 9.23 2.64
CA ALA A 127 -17.79 10.06 3.80
C ALA A 127 -17.12 9.27 4.95
N ASP A 128 -17.70 8.12 5.30
CA ASP A 128 -17.19 7.25 6.36
C ASP A 128 -15.85 6.60 5.98
N LEU A 129 -15.67 6.23 4.71
CA LEU A 129 -14.40 5.66 4.21
C LEU A 129 -13.26 6.69 4.26
N ARG A 130 -13.55 7.95 3.92
CA ARG A 130 -12.59 9.05 4.03
C ARG A 130 -12.26 9.37 5.48
N GLU A 131 -13.23 9.29 6.39
CA GLU A 131 -13.00 9.45 7.83
C GLU A 131 -12.16 8.31 8.38
N TYR A 132 -12.46 7.06 8.00
CA TYR A 132 -11.68 5.89 8.34
C TYR A 132 -10.22 6.05 7.88
N TRP A 133 -9.98 6.45 6.63
CA TRP A 133 -8.63 6.70 6.13
C TRP A 133 -7.89 7.78 6.94
N ARG A 134 -8.57 8.86 7.31
CA ARG A 134 -7.98 9.90 8.17
C ARG A 134 -7.65 9.37 9.57
N SER A 135 -8.49 8.52 10.15
CA SER A 135 -8.22 7.87 11.45
C SER A 135 -6.96 7.02 11.37
N LEU A 136 -6.88 6.15 10.35
CA LEU A 136 -5.71 5.31 10.10
C LEU A 136 -4.43 6.13 9.94
N GLN A 137 -4.47 7.24 9.20
CA GLN A 137 -3.33 8.15 9.07
C GLN A 137 -2.91 8.76 10.41
N SER A 138 -3.88 9.17 11.23
CA SER A 138 -3.61 9.74 12.55
C SER A 138 -3.00 8.71 13.51
N GLU A 139 -3.52 7.49 13.52
CA GLU A 139 -3.00 6.38 14.32
C GLU A 139 -1.57 6.01 13.88
N TRP A 140 -1.36 5.88 12.57
CA TRP A 140 -0.06 5.61 11.98
C TRP A 140 1.01 6.64 12.40
N GLN A 141 0.68 7.93 12.43
CA GLN A 141 1.61 8.98 12.89
C GLN A 141 2.01 8.81 14.35
N GLY A 142 1.11 8.28 15.20
CA GLY A 142 1.42 7.93 16.58
C GLY A 142 2.34 6.70 16.72
N LEU A 143 2.34 5.81 15.73
CA LEU A 143 3.12 4.57 15.71
C LEU A 143 4.49 4.75 15.05
N VAL A 144 4.60 5.59 14.02
CA VAL A 144 5.82 5.81 13.24
C VAL A 144 6.20 7.30 13.26
N THR A 145 7.14 7.64 14.13
CA THR A 145 7.63 9.00 14.35
C THR A 145 8.86 9.31 13.50
N ASP A 146 9.30 10.57 13.47
CA ASP A 146 10.53 11.00 12.77
C ASP A 146 11.80 10.32 13.32
N SER A 147 11.73 9.79 14.54
CA SER A 147 12.83 9.05 15.19
C SER A 147 12.80 7.54 14.92
N SER A 148 11.74 7.05 14.25
CA SER A 148 11.59 5.63 13.96
C SER A 148 12.74 5.11 13.11
N ARG A 149 13.14 3.87 13.41
CA ARG A 149 14.18 3.11 12.70
C ARG A 149 13.62 1.73 12.39
N ILE A 150 14.22 1.03 11.43
CA ILE A 150 13.99 -0.41 11.27
C ILE A 150 14.79 -1.13 12.36
N PRO A 151 14.20 -2.06 13.12
CA PRO A 151 12.83 -2.56 13.01
C PRO A 151 11.76 -1.59 13.55
N LEU A 152 10.63 -1.50 12.85
CA LEU A 152 9.47 -0.73 13.31
C LEU A 152 8.85 -1.33 14.59
N PRO A 153 8.12 -0.52 15.39
CA PRO A 153 7.44 -1.01 16.59
C PRO A 153 6.45 -2.15 16.28
N LYS A 154 6.35 -3.15 17.16
CA LYS A 154 5.37 -4.24 17.04
C LYS A 154 3.93 -3.73 16.89
N ALA A 155 3.60 -2.61 17.54
CA ALA A 155 2.30 -1.98 17.48
C ALA A 155 1.88 -1.59 16.05
N PHE A 156 2.82 -1.18 15.18
CA PHE A 156 2.53 -0.92 13.76
C PHE A 156 2.00 -2.18 13.05
N PHE A 157 2.59 -3.35 13.29
CA PHE A 157 2.17 -4.59 12.66
C PHE A 157 0.90 -5.20 13.27
N LEU A 158 0.56 -4.84 14.51
CA LEU A 158 -0.73 -5.20 15.11
C LEU A 158 -1.83 -4.33 14.52
N TRP A 159 -1.61 -3.02 14.49
CA TRP A 159 -2.50 -2.05 13.85
C TRP A 159 -2.83 -2.41 12.39
N LEU A 160 -1.83 -2.82 11.60
CA LEU A 160 -2.08 -3.28 10.21
C LEU A 160 -3.03 -4.48 10.11
N LYS A 161 -3.10 -5.34 11.13
CA LYS A 161 -4.01 -6.50 11.15
C LYS A 161 -5.40 -6.16 11.68
N GLU A 162 -5.53 -5.03 12.37
CA GLU A 162 -6.79 -4.54 12.91
C GLU A 162 -7.59 -3.75 11.86
N ALA A 163 -6.94 -3.32 10.76
CA ALA A 163 -7.62 -2.83 9.57
C ALA A 163 -8.37 -4.00 8.90
N ASP A 164 -9.66 -4.10 9.18
CA ASP A 164 -10.57 -5.18 8.76
C ASP A 164 -11.29 -4.88 7.43
N VAL A 165 -11.27 -3.62 7.00
CA VAL A 165 -11.82 -3.17 5.72
C VAL A 165 -10.76 -2.39 4.95
N SER A 166 -10.77 -2.54 3.63
CA SER A 166 -9.94 -1.76 2.72
C SER A 166 -10.29 -0.27 2.79
N LEU A 167 -9.43 0.57 2.20
CA LEU A 167 -9.72 2.00 2.12
C LEU A 167 -10.98 2.31 1.30
N PHE A 168 -11.45 1.36 0.49
CA PHE A 168 -12.56 1.52 -0.44
C PHE A 168 -13.74 0.58 -0.14
N GLY A 169 -13.81 0.04 1.09
CA GLY A 169 -15.00 -0.66 1.59
C GLY A 169 -15.07 -2.17 1.28
N LEU A 170 -13.99 -2.77 0.78
CA LEU A 170 -13.92 -4.22 0.56
C LEU A 170 -13.25 -4.90 1.76
N ALA A 171 -13.92 -5.88 2.36
CA ALA A 171 -13.35 -6.75 3.38
C ALA A 171 -12.89 -8.08 2.76
N ASP A 172 -11.94 -8.74 3.42
CA ASP A 172 -11.55 -10.14 3.11
C ASP A 172 -12.65 -11.16 3.47
#